data_AF-A0A4U6TR36-F1
#
_entry.id   AF-A0A4U6TR36-F1
#
_cell.length_a   1.000
_cell.length_b   1.000
_cell.length_c   1.000
_cell.angle_alpha   90.00
_cell.angle_beta   90.00
_cell.angle_gamma   90.00
#
_symmetry.space_group_name_H-M   'P 1'
#
loop_
_entity.id
_entity.type
_entity.pdbx_description
1 polymer ?
#
loop_
_entity_poly.entity_id
_entity_poly.type
_entity_poly.pdbx_seq_one_letter_code
_entity_poly.pdbx_strand_id
1 'polypeptide(L)'
;MVKVKADPKLSWLQSLSSLEIVSTSRQSDRTSTSRTLISLLHYGGVKAEYFMELLHNAIEGVANACYDFRHALKLASRYANMEDSMLEQMIHSGIPLEEPYLLSRLNFIAKQEMKGFREGKLPIDECYHLMGSTDPTGTLKPNEVCVILDSGQYSGDVLVFKYPGLHFGDIHILTARQISGLEKNFVGYSKNAILFPTSGKRSLADEMANSDFDGDEYWVSKNHMVSSFRFSFYVSSLGIFYFVSAMTRTASHKPHYYVWLAGSLTSQLWSCWLDQCFQEPAIAGYSVSESPALG
;
A
#
# COMPACT_ATOMS: atom_id res chain seq x y z
N MET A 1 26.75 5.64 -4.38
CA MET A 1 27.44 5.60 -5.70
C MET A 1 28.55 4.57 -5.64
N VAL A 2 28.32 3.36 -6.16
CA VAL A 2 29.34 2.32 -6.24
C VAL A 2 30.17 2.59 -7.50
N LYS A 3 31.41 3.09 -7.33
CA LYS A 3 32.35 3.17 -8.45
C LYS A 3 32.89 1.78 -8.73
N VAL A 4 32.38 1.14 -9.77
CA VAL A 4 32.95 -0.11 -10.29
C VAL A 4 34.29 0.23 -10.94
N LYS A 5 35.36 -0.45 -10.51
CA LYS A 5 36.67 -0.29 -11.15
C LYS A 5 36.60 -0.84 -12.58
N ALA A 6 37.21 -0.14 -13.52
CA ALA A 6 37.28 -0.59 -14.91
C ALA A 6 37.95 -1.98 -14.98
N ASP A 7 37.34 -2.91 -15.73
CA ASP A 7 37.90 -4.23 -15.97
C ASP A 7 39.12 -4.08 -16.91
N PRO A 8 40.33 -4.49 -16.49
CA PRO A 8 41.54 -4.43 -17.33
C PRO A 8 41.40 -5.20 -18.65
N LYS A 9 40.52 -6.21 -18.72
CA LYS A 9 40.26 -7.02 -19.92
C LYS A 9 39.33 -6.35 -20.92
N LEU A 10 38.65 -5.26 -20.54
CA LEU A 10 37.70 -4.51 -21.36
C LEU A 10 38.23 -3.09 -21.65
N SER A 11 39.52 -2.98 -21.98
CA SER A 11 40.23 -1.69 -22.18
C SER A 11 39.72 -0.85 -23.36
N TRP A 12 38.94 -1.44 -24.27
CA TRP A 12 38.32 -0.73 -25.40
C TRP A 12 36.95 -0.11 -25.07
N LEU A 13 36.34 -0.49 -23.94
CA LEU A 13 35.09 0.10 -23.45
C LEU A 13 35.43 1.31 -22.58
N GLN A 14 35.01 2.50 -22.99
CA GLN A 14 35.12 3.69 -22.15
C GLN A 14 34.20 3.53 -20.93
N SER A 15 34.78 3.61 -19.73
CA SER A 15 33.99 3.74 -18.50
C SER A 15 33.26 5.07 -18.54
N LEU A 16 31.93 5.03 -18.67
CA LEU A 16 31.10 6.24 -18.57
C LEU A 16 30.90 6.56 -17.08
N SER A 17 31.29 7.76 -16.66
CA SER A 17 30.94 8.30 -15.34
C SER A 17 29.64 9.08 -15.43
N SER A 18 28.54 8.39 -15.76
CA SER A 18 27.19 8.95 -15.79
C SER A 18 26.46 8.69 -14.48
N LEU A 19 25.58 9.61 -14.09
CA LEU A 19 24.55 9.38 -13.08
C LEU A 19 23.23 9.16 -13.81
N GLU A 20 22.69 7.96 -13.70
CA GLU A 20 21.39 7.59 -14.28
C GLU A 20 20.37 7.49 -13.14
N ILE A 21 19.31 8.28 -13.24
CA ILE A 21 18.25 8.34 -12.23
C ILE A 21 17.07 7.52 -12.75
N VAL A 22 16.80 6.38 -12.10
CA VAL A 22 15.66 5.51 -12.45
C VAL A 22 14.35 6.10 -11.94
N SER A 23 14.35 6.59 -10.70
CA SER A 23 13.20 7.20 -10.04
C SER A 23 13.65 8.20 -8.97
N THR A 24 12.70 9.01 -8.50
CA THR A 24 12.89 10.00 -7.44
C THR A 24 11.80 9.80 -6.39
N SER A 25 12.05 10.16 -5.13
CA SER A 25 10.97 10.20 -4.14
C SER A 25 9.88 11.16 -4.61
N ARG A 26 8.63 10.69 -4.60
CA ARG A 26 7.45 11.46 -4.97
C ARG A 26 6.37 11.17 -3.95
N GLN A 27 5.54 12.16 -3.67
CA GLN A 27 4.33 11.91 -2.92
C GLN A 27 3.44 11.01 -3.77
N SER A 28 3.03 9.86 -3.24
CA SER A 28 1.93 9.14 -3.88
C SER A 28 0.63 9.87 -3.53
N ASP A 29 -0.12 10.29 -4.53
CA ASP A 29 -1.45 10.87 -4.32
C ASP A 29 -2.44 9.85 -3.73
N ARG A 30 -2.08 8.57 -3.84
CA ARG A 30 -2.88 7.45 -3.37
C ARG A 30 -2.02 6.48 -2.58
N THR A 31 -2.45 6.24 -1.36
CA THR A 31 -2.14 5.02 -0.63
C THR A 31 -3.41 4.21 -0.50
N SER A 32 -3.41 3.06 -1.13
CA SER A 32 -4.47 2.09 -0.98
C SER A 32 -3.98 0.89 -0.19
N THR A 33 -4.90 0.23 0.50
CA THR A 33 -4.62 -1.09 1.06
C THR A 33 -4.51 -2.16 -0.03
N SER A 34 -4.14 -3.36 0.38
CA SER A 34 -4.41 -4.60 -0.36
C SER A 34 -5.28 -5.53 0.47
N ARG A 35 -5.86 -6.56 -0.16
CA ARG A 35 -6.55 -7.65 0.56
C ARG A 35 -5.67 -8.26 1.65
N THR A 36 -4.39 -8.44 1.37
CA THR A 36 -3.43 -8.99 2.34
C THR A 36 -3.26 -8.04 3.52
N LEU A 37 -3.02 -6.75 3.26
CA LEU A 37 -2.86 -5.77 4.33
C LEU A 37 -4.12 -5.65 5.20
N ILE A 38 -5.31 -5.60 4.59
CA ILE A 38 -6.59 -5.60 5.32
C ILE A 38 -6.69 -6.83 6.22
N SER A 39 -6.35 -8.00 5.69
CA SER A 39 -6.43 -9.26 6.45
C SER A 39 -5.44 -9.27 7.63
N LEU A 40 -4.22 -8.80 7.42
CA LEU A 40 -3.20 -8.70 8.47
C LEU A 40 -3.60 -7.70 9.56
N LEU A 41 -4.08 -6.51 9.16
CA LEU A 41 -4.55 -5.49 10.10
C LEU A 41 -5.75 -5.97 10.91
N HIS A 42 -6.71 -6.63 10.24
CA HIS A 42 -7.87 -7.19 10.91
C HIS A 42 -7.47 -8.26 11.93
N TYR A 43 -6.58 -9.17 11.55
CA TYR A 43 -6.05 -10.20 12.45
C TYR A 43 -5.31 -9.59 13.66
N GLY A 44 -4.60 -8.48 13.44
CA GLY A 44 -3.97 -7.72 14.52
C GLY A 44 -4.91 -6.87 15.37
N GLY A 45 -6.23 -6.97 15.17
CA GLY A 45 -7.24 -6.35 16.03
C GLY A 45 -7.92 -5.10 15.48
N VAL A 46 -7.62 -4.69 14.24
CA VAL A 46 -8.39 -3.62 13.59
C VAL A 46 -9.79 -4.13 13.26
N LYS A 47 -10.81 -3.38 13.69
CA LYS A 47 -12.22 -3.76 13.55
C LYS A 47 -12.65 -3.88 12.08
N ALA A 48 -13.45 -4.90 11.76
CA ALA A 48 -13.96 -5.09 10.40
C ALA A 48 -14.88 -3.94 9.97
N GLU A 49 -15.62 -3.37 10.92
CA GLU A 49 -16.54 -2.25 10.71
C GLU A 49 -15.82 -1.04 10.11
N TYR A 50 -14.58 -0.79 10.52
CA TYR A 50 -13.77 0.30 9.98
C TYR A 50 -13.51 0.14 8.48
N PHE A 51 -13.14 -1.06 8.03
CA PHE A 51 -12.92 -1.33 6.61
C PHE A 51 -14.22 -1.27 5.79
N MET A 52 -15.34 -1.69 6.39
CA MET A 52 -16.66 -1.60 5.75
C MET A 52 -17.10 -0.15 5.57
N GLU A 53 -16.86 0.70 6.56
CA GLU A 53 -17.14 2.14 6.47
C GLU A 53 -16.28 2.79 5.38
N LEU A 54 -14.99 2.46 5.31
CA LEU A 54 -14.10 2.93 4.24
C LEU A 54 -14.59 2.50 2.86
N LEU A 55 -15.03 1.25 2.71
CA LEU A 55 -15.57 0.73 1.46
C LEU A 55 -16.88 1.44 1.06
N HIS A 56 -17.82 1.60 1.98
CA HIS A 56 -19.07 2.31 1.73
C HIS A 56 -18.83 3.75 1.30
N ASN A 57 -18.00 4.49 2.04
CA ASN A 57 -17.64 5.87 1.71
C ASN A 57 -16.95 5.97 0.34
N ALA A 58 -16.11 5.00 -0.01
CA ALA A 58 -15.44 4.95 -1.30
C ALA A 58 -16.41 4.67 -2.46
N ILE A 59 -17.36 3.74 -2.28
CA ILE A 59 -18.41 3.43 -3.27
C ILE A 59 -19.32 4.64 -3.48
N GLU A 60 -19.81 5.24 -2.39
CA GLU A 60 -20.67 6.42 -2.45
C GLU A 60 -19.97 7.57 -3.18
N GLY A 61 -18.69 7.80 -2.86
CA GLY A 61 -17.92 8.87 -3.50
C GLY A 61 -17.77 8.69 -5.01
N VAL A 62 -17.65 7.44 -5.49
CA VAL A 62 -17.58 7.14 -6.93
C VAL A 62 -18.95 7.18 -7.59
N ALA A 63 -20.00 6.68 -6.93
CA ALA A 63 -21.37 6.71 -7.44
C ALA A 63 -21.87 8.14 -7.66
N ASN A 64 -21.50 9.06 -6.77
CA ASN A 64 -21.86 10.48 -6.85
C ASN A 64 -21.00 11.28 -7.84
N ALA A 65 -19.90 10.72 -8.35
CA ALA A 65 -18.97 11.45 -9.20
C ALA A 65 -19.53 11.86 -10.57
N CYS A 66 -20.64 11.26 -11.02
CA CYS A 66 -21.32 11.68 -12.26
C CYS A 66 -22.37 12.78 -12.04
N TYR A 67 -22.69 13.11 -10.79
CA TYR A 67 -23.80 14.01 -10.44
C TYR A 67 -23.35 15.23 -9.62
N ASP A 68 -22.24 15.11 -8.90
CA ASP A 68 -21.73 16.17 -8.04
C ASP A 68 -20.31 16.57 -8.43
N PHE A 69 -20.10 17.86 -8.68
CA PHE A 69 -18.82 18.41 -9.11
C PHE A 69 -17.69 18.13 -8.13
N ARG A 70 -17.96 18.09 -6.81
CA ARG A 70 -16.90 17.82 -5.81
C ARG A 70 -16.45 16.37 -5.88
N HIS A 71 -17.39 15.44 -5.99
CA HIS A 71 -17.09 14.02 -6.19
C HIS A 71 -16.42 13.77 -7.54
N ALA A 72 -16.90 14.41 -8.61
CA ALA A 72 -16.28 14.37 -9.94
C ALA A 72 -14.82 14.82 -9.89
N LEU A 73 -14.57 15.97 -9.25
CA LEU A 73 -13.23 16.52 -9.11
C LEU A 73 -12.33 15.62 -8.26
N LYS A 74 -12.83 15.12 -7.13
CA LYS A 74 -12.09 14.17 -6.26
C LYS A 74 -11.77 12.87 -6.99
N LEU A 75 -12.63 12.42 -7.89
CA LEU A 75 -12.39 11.24 -8.71
C LEU A 75 -11.39 11.53 -9.84
N ALA A 76 -11.53 12.66 -10.53
CA ALA A 76 -10.65 13.08 -11.62
C ALA A 76 -9.23 13.39 -11.15
N SER A 77 -9.07 14.07 -10.01
CA SER A 77 -7.76 14.42 -9.46
C SER A 77 -6.92 13.19 -9.11
N ARG A 78 -7.56 12.08 -8.72
CA ARG A 78 -6.88 10.78 -8.50
C ARG A 78 -6.24 10.20 -9.75
N TYR A 79 -6.65 10.66 -10.92
CA TYR A 79 -6.19 10.20 -12.23
C TYR A 79 -5.44 11.30 -13.00
N ALA A 80 -5.26 12.49 -12.42
CA ALA A 80 -4.64 13.64 -13.10
C ALA A 80 -3.16 13.43 -13.46
N ASN A 81 -2.46 12.52 -12.75
CA ASN A 81 -1.09 12.11 -13.07
C ASN A 81 -1.00 11.07 -14.21
N MET A 82 -2.14 10.50 -14.61
CA MET A 82 -2.27 9.78 -15.88
C MET A 82 -2.61 10.83 -16.96
N GLU A 83 -2.54 10.50 -18.24
CA GLU A 83 -2.74 11.41 -19.40
C GLU A 83 -4.07 12.22 -19.42
N ASP A 84 -4.89 12.16 -18.37
CA ASP A 84 -6.22 12.72 -18.17
C ASP A 84 -6.28 14.00 -17.33
N SER A 85 -5.19 14.76 -17.16
CA SER A 85 -5.24 16.09 -16.51
C SER A 85 -6.28 17.03 -17.13
N MET A 86 -6.66 16.77 -18.39
CA MET A 86 -7.76 17.41 -19.09
C MET A 86 -9.11 17.31 -18.36
N LEU A 87 -9.43 16.19 -17.69
CA LEU A 87 -10.72 16.04 -16.99
C LEU A 87 -10.84 16.98 -15.81
N GLU A 88 -9.77 17.07 -15.02
CA GLU A 88 -9.70 17.99 -13.90
C GLU A 88 -9.87 19.43 -14.39
N GLN A 89 -9.22 19.79 -15.49
CA GLN A 89 -9.37 21.10 -16.14
C GLN A 89 -10.78 21.36 -16.67
N MET A 90 -11.43 20.38 -17.28
CA MET A 90 -12.81 20.49 -17.76
C MET A 90 -13.78 20.78 -16.60
N ILE A 91 -13.65 20.02 -15.51
CA ILE A 91 -14.46 20.19 -14.30
C ILE A 91 -14.19 21.57 -13.67
N HIS A 92 -12.92 21.97 -13.56
CA HIS A 92 -12.55 23.30 -13.04
C HIS A 92 -13.05 24.46 -13.91
N SER A 93 -13.17 24.24 -15.22
CA SER A 93 -13.71 25.22 -16.17
C SER A 93 -15.24 25.34 -16.11
N GLY A 94 -15.89 24.55 -15.25
CA GLY A 94 -17.34 24.56 -15.09
C GLY A 94 -18.09 23.89 -16.24
N ILE A 95 -17.43 22.99 -16.99
CA ILE A 95 -18.11 22.18 -18.00
C ILE A 95 -19.14 21.27 -17.30
N PRO A 96 -20.40 21.23 -17.78
CA PRO A 96 -21.43 20.37 -17.21
C PRO A 96 -20.99 18.90 -17.17
N LEU A 97 -21.31 18.19 -16.09
CA LEU A 97 -20.94 16.77 -15.95
C LEU A 97 -21.67 15.87 -16.96
N GLU A 98 -22.79 16.35 -17.50
CA GLU A 98 -23.57 15.70 -18.55
C GLU A 98 -22.93 15.83 -19.94
N GLU A 99 -21.86 16.63 -20.08
CA GLU A 99 -21.13 16.72 -21.33
C GLU A 99 -20.66 15.30 -21.75
N PRO A 100 -21.01 14.83 -22.96
CA PRO A 100 -20.85 13.42 -23.32
C PRO A 100 -19.43 12.85 -23.16
N TYR A 101 -18.40 13.63 -23.48
CA TYR A 101 -17.02 13.18 -23.33
C TYR A 101 -16.62 13.07 -21.85
N LEU A 102 -16.90 14.11 -21.06
CA LEU A 102 -16.64 14.14 -19.61
C LEU A 102 -17.38 13.01 -18.89
N LEU A 103 -18.67 12.84 -19.15
CA LEU A 103 -19.49 11.78 -18.56
C LEU A 103 -18.97 10.38 -18.90
N SER A 104 -18.61 10.16 -20.17
CA SER A 104 -18.06 8.88 -20.62
C SER A 104 -16.75 8.56 -19.88
N ARG A 105 -15.88 9.56 -19.73
CA ARG A 105 -14.59 9.37 -19.05
C ARG A 105 -14.74 9.18 -17.54
N LEU A 106 -15.62 9.94 -16.88
CA LEU A 106 -15.95 9.74 -15.47
C LEU A 106 -16.51 8.33 -15.23
N ASN A 107 -17.40 7.84 -16.10
CA ASN A 107 -17.91 6.47 -16.01
C ASN A 107 -16.82 5.41 -16.20
N PHE A 108 -15.88 5.64 -17.13
CA PHE A 108 -14.73 4.74 -17.29
C PHE A 108 -13.88 4.69 -16.03
N ILE A 109 -13.53 5.85 -15.47
CA ILE A 109 -12.74 5.96 -14.24
C ILE A 109 -13.48 5.30 -13.06
N ALA A 110 -14.77 5.56 -12.91
CA ALA A 110 -15.61 4.97 -11.87
C ALA A 110 -15.59 3.43 -11.94
N LYS A 111 -15.68 2.86 -13.15
CA LYS A 111 -15.57 1.40 -13.35
C LYS A 111 -14.21 0.85 -12.90
N GLN A 112 -13.13 1.58 -13.15
CA GLN A 112 -11.78 1.16 -12.73
C GLN A 112 -11.61 1.24 -11.21
N GLU A 113 -12.11 2.28 -10.56
CA GLU A 113 -12.11 2.36 -9.09
C GLU A 113 -12.90 1.21 -8.47
N MET A 114 -14.11 0.93 -8.99
CA MET A 114 -14.95 -0.19 -8.52
C MET A 114 -14.22 -1.53 -8.64
N LYS A 115 -13.47 -1.75 -9.72
CA LYS A 115 -12.61 -2.93 -9.86
C LYS A 115 -11.51 -2.94 -8.79
N GLY A 116 -10.88 -1.81 -8.53
CA GLY A 116 -9.87 -1.67 -7.47
C GLY A 116 -10.42 -2.01 -6.08
N PHE A 117 -11.65 -1.58 -5.78
CA PHE A 117 -12.31 -1.92 -4.51
C PHE A 117 -12.50 -3.43 -4.36
N ARG A 118 -12.89 -4.15 -5.43
CA ARG A 118 -12.95 -5.62 -5.44
C ARG A 118 -11.60 -6.29 -5.18
N GLU A 119 -10.51 -5.63 -5.57
CA GLU A 119 -9.14 -6.07 -5.29
C GLU A 119 -8.64 -5.64 -3.89
N GLY A 120 -9.50 -5.06 -3.04
CA GLY A 120 -9.16 -4.60 -1.69
C GLY A 120 -8.33 -3.32 -1.65
N LYS A 121 -8.32 -2.53 -2.73
CA LYS A 121 -7.65 -1.22 -2.81
C LYS A 121 -8.52 -0.12 -2.20
N LEU A 122 -8.67 -0.16 -0.87
CA LEU A 122 -9.43 0.84 -0.15
C LEU A 122 -8.55 2.06 0.12
N PRO A 123 -9.04 3.29 -0.13
CA PRO A 123 -8.34 4.49 0.28
C PRO A 123 -8.37 4.60 1.80
N ILE A 124 -7.21 4.85 2.40
CA ILE A 124 -7.12 5.15 3.84
C ILE A 124 -6.38 6.47 3.98
N ASP A 125 -7.00 7.39 4.72
CA ASP A 125 -6.40 8.67 5.03
C ASP A 125 -5.18 8.49 5.95
N GLU A 126 -4.27 9.47 5.91
CA GLU A 126 -3.07 9.47 6.75
C GLU A 126 -2.13 8.26 6.56
N CYS A 127 -2.11 7.74 5.33
CA CYS A 127 -1.19 6.71 4.88
C CYS A 127 -0.30 7.26 3.75
N TYR A 128 0.92 6.71 3.62
CA TYR A 128 1.96 7.20 2.72
C TYR A 128 2.77 6.05 2.13
N HIS A 129 3.17 6.14 0.87
CA HIS A 129 4.23 5.31 0.30
C HIS A 129 5.52 6.13 0.32
N LEU A 130 6.48 5.72 1.15
CA LEU A 130 7.70 6.45 1.38
C LEU A 130 8.90 5.62 0.95
N MET A 131 9.83 6.25 0.24
CA MET A 131 11.08 5.61 -0.17
C MET A 131 11.94 5.34 1.08
N GLY A 132 12.38 4.10 1.23
CA GLY A 132 13.20 3.68 2.37
C GLY A 132 14.66 4.02 2.16
N SER A 133 15.30 4.54 3.20
CA SER A 133 16.75 4.70 3.25
C SER A 133 17.28 4.54 4.67
N THR A 134 18.59 4.64 4.85
CA THR A 134 19.23 4.54 6.17
C THR A 134 19.44 5.93 6.78
N ASP A 135 19.42 6.00 8.11
CA ASP A 135 19.78 7.20 8.85
C ASP A 135 21.27 7.51 8.68
N PRO A 136 21.63 8.64 8.01
CA PRO A 136 23.03 9.02 7.82
C PRO A 136 23.68 9.54 9.11
N THR A 137 22.90 9.89 10.12
CA THR A 137 23.39 10.44 11.40
C THR A 137 23.75 9.37 12.41
N GLY A 138 23.18 8.17 12.29
CA GLY A 138 23.33 7.07 13.24
C GLY A 138 22.75 7.37 14.63
N THR A 139 21.79 8.29 14.72
CA THR A 139 21.18 8.72 15.98
C THR A 139 19.91 7.94 16.33
N LEU A 140 19.27 7.32 15.34
CA LEU A 140 18.07 6.51 15.55
C LEU A 140 18.37 5.20 16.28
N LYS A 141 17.53 4.88 17.27
CA LYS A 141 17.53 3.59 17.98
C LYS A 141 16.84 2.49 17.16
N PRO A 142 16.99 1.20 17.50
CA PRO A 142 16.46 0.10 16.71
C PRO A 142 14.95 0.13 16.41
N ASN A 143 14.11 0.74 17.27
CA ASN A 143 12.66 0.86 17.06
C ASN A 143 12.22 2.29 16.69
N GLU A 144 13.17 3.20 16.43
CA GLU A 144 12.92 4.58 16.04
C GLU A 144 13.16 4.74 14.53
N VAL A 145 12.29 5.48 13.85
CA VAL A 145 12.43 5.85 12.43
C VAL A 145 12.34 7.37 12.26
N CYS A 146 12.87 7.92 11.17
CA CYS A 146 12.61 9.31 10.81
C CYS A 146 11.69 9.35 9.59
N VAL A 147 10.50 9.94 9.73
CA VAL A 147 9.52 10.04 8.65
C VAL A 147 9.49 11.48 8.15
N ILE A 148 9.80 11.68 6.87
CA ILE A 148 9.84 12.99 6.22
C ILE A 148 8.69 13.06 5.21
N LEU A 149 7.65 13.82 5.55
CA LEU A 149 6.50 14.08 4.69
C LEU A 149 6.66 15.42 3.97
N ASP A 150 5.73 15.75 3.07
CA ASP A 150 5.77 17.05 2.39
C ASP A 150 5.61 18.26 3.33
N SER A 151 4.91 18.06 4.45
CA SER A 151 4.75 19.03 5.54
C SER A 151 5.94 19.09 6.51
N GLY A 152 6.96 18.25 6.31
CA GLY A 152 8.15 18.15 7.16
C GLY A 152 8.23 16.84 7.95
N GLN A 153 9.11 16.82 8.96
CA GLN A 153 9.34 15.63 9.77
C GLN A 153 8.18 15.35 10.73
N TYR A 154 7.68 14.12 10.69
CA TYR A 154 6.63 13.66 11.60
C TYR A 154 7.21 13.09 12.90
N SER A 155 6.48 13.25 14.01
CA SER A 155 6.81 12.60 15.28
C SER A 155 5.56 11.97 15.89
N GLY A 156 5.70 10.72 16.34
CA GLY A 156 4.61 9.93 16.88
C GLY A 156 4.71 8.48 16.43
N ASP A 157 3.79 7.63 16.88
CA ASP A 157 3.80 6.23 16.47
C ASP A 157 3.29 6.08 15.03
N VAL A 158 3.91 5.15 14.30
CA VAL A 158 3.58 4.81 12.92
C VAL A 158 3.55 3.29 12.74
N LEU A 159 2.67 2.83 11.86
CA LEU A 159 2.74 1.49 11.30
C LEU A 159 3.55 1.54 10.00
N VAL A 160 4.45 0.58 9.84
CA VAL A 160 5.27 0.43 8.63
C VAL A 160 5.10 -0.99 8.10
N PHE A 161 4.92 -1.10 6.79
CA PHE A 161 4.72 -2.35 6.08
C PHE A 161 5.38 -2.29 4.69
N LYS A 162 6.02 -3.37 4.27
CA LYS A 162 6.55 -3.51 2.91
C LYS A 162 5.62 -4.36 2.06
N TYR A 163 5.26 -3.88 0.88
CA TYR A 163 4.60 -4.70 -0.14
C TYR A 163 5.63 -5.51 -0.95
N PRO A 164 5.34 -6.79 -1.29
CA PRO A 164 4.24 -7.63 -0.80
C PRO A 164 4.62 -8.41 0.48
N GLY A 165 4.17 -7.95 1.64
CA GLY A 165 4.27 -8.71 2.89
C GLY A 165 3.09 -9.68 3.05
N LEU A 166 3.36 -10.84 3.65
CA LEU A 166 2.39 -11.93 3.83
C LEU A 166 2.23 -12.34 5.29
N HIS A 167 3.13 -11.89 6.16
CA HIS A 167 3.19 -12.28 7.55
C HIS A 167 2.89 -11.07 8.45
N PHE A 168 2.29 -11.31 9.62
CA PHE A 168 2.04 -10.24 10.61
C PHE A 168 3.35 -9.58 11.08
N GLY A 169 4.45 -10.34 11.06
CA GLY A 169 5.78 -9.85 11.36
C GLY A 169 6.33 -8.89 10.30
N ASP A 170 5.71 -8.78 9.12
CA ASP A 170 6.08 -7.78 8.13
C ASP A 170 5.48 -6.40 8.45
N ILE A 171 4.59 -6.32 9.46
CA ILE A 171 4.01 -5.07 9.96
C ILE A 171 4.70 -4.69 11.26
N HIS A 172 5.34 -3.53 11.27
CA HIS A 172 6.04 -3.01 12.42
C HIS A 172 5.36 -1.77 12.97
N ILE A 173 5.21 -1.71 14.30
CA ILE A 173 4.86 -0.48 15.02
C ILE A 173 6.18 0.17 15.44
N LEU A 174 6.44 1.37 14.94
CA LEU A 174 7.69 2.10 15.15
C LEU A 174 7.39 3.52 15.64
N THR A 175 8.35 4.13 16.33
CA THR A 175 8.21 5.52 16.78
C THR A 175 8.94 6.45 15.81
N ALA A 176 8.19 7.32 15.13
CA ALA A 176 8.75 8.37 14.31
C ALA A 176 9.34 9.49 15.18
N ARG A 177 10.60 9.83 14.92
CA ARG A 177 11.37 10.83 15.65
C ARG A 177 11.98 11.85 14.70
N GLN A 178 11.94 13.12 15.13
CA GLN A 178 12.61 14.20 14.44
C GLN A 178 14.12 14.20 14.74
N ILE A 179 14.92 14.41 13.70
CA ILE A 179 16.38 14.53 13.78
C ILE A 179 16.78 15.98 13.51
N SER A 180 17.31 16.64 14.52
CA SER A 180 17.78 18.02 14.44
C SER A 180 18.91 18.17 13.43
N GLY A 181 18.77 19.10 12.48
CA GLY A 181 19.81 19.39 11.49
C GLY A 181 19.91 18.40 10.32
N LEU A 182 19.03 17.39 10.26
CA LEU A 182 18.99 16.40 9.16
C LEU A 182 18.81 17.05 7.78
N GLU A 183 17.83 17.96 7.68
CA GLU A 183 17.55 18.71 6.45
C GLU A 183 18.73 19.58 6.02
N LYS A 184 19.35 20.29 6.96
CA LYS A 184 20.46 21.20 6.64
C LYS A 184 21.74 20.46 6.23
N ASN A 185 22.03 19.32 6.87
CA ASN A 185 23.34 18.69 6.78
C ASN A 185 23.39 17.49 5.84
N PHE A 186 22.26 16.82 5.57
CA PHE A 186 22.25 15.56 4.84
C PHE A 186 21.19 15.52 3.74
N VAL A 187 19.93 15.73 4.10
CA VAL A 187 18.78 15.41 3.23
C VAL A 187 18.35 16.59 2.37
N GLY A 188 18.75 17.81 2.70
CA GLY A 188 18.38 19.02 1.96
C GLY A 188 16.87 19.24 1.96
N TYR A 189 16.33 19.49 0.76
CA TYR A 189 14.89 19.67 0.51
C TYR A 189 14.16 18.36 0.20
N SER A 190 14.78 17.19 0.41
CA SER A 190 14.15 15.93 0.05
C SER A 190 12.95 15.66 0.96
N LYS A 191 11.89 15.13 0.36
CA LYS A 191 10.60 14.82 0.99
C LYS A 191 10.18 13.41 0.60
N ASN A 192 9.17 12.89 1.29
CA ASN A 192 8.56 11.59 1.01
C ASN A 192 9.51 10.41 1.18
N ALA A 193 10.20 10.38 2.32
CA ALA A 193 11.17 9.37 2.67
C ALA A 193 11.00 8.89 4.11
N ILE A 194 11.37 7.64 4.35
CA ILE A 194 11.50 7.06 5.69
C ILE A 194 12.96 6.61 5.89
N LEU A 195 13.58 7.10 6.97
CA LEU A 195 14.94 6.72 7.35
C LEU A 195 14.89 5.69 8.48
N PHE A 196 15.54 4.57 8.25
CA PHE A 196 15.66 3.46 9.18
C PHE A 196 16.96 3.54 9.98
N PRO A 197 16.95 3.07 11.24
CA PRO A 197 18.15 3.04 12.06
C PRO A 197 19.20 2.14 11.44
N THR A 198 20.46 2.56 11.54
CA THR A 198 21.64 1.73 11.24
C THR A 198 22.09 0.91 12.46
N SER A 199 21.34 0.98 13.55
CA SER A 199 21.56 0.24 14.79
C SER A 199 20.58 -0.94 14.92
N GLY A 200 21.01 -2.01 15.58
CA GLY A 200 20.20 -3.23 15.76
C GLY A 200 20.98 -4.49 15.44
N LYS A 201 20.40 -5.66 15.76
CA LYS A 201 20.99 -6.97 15.41
C LYS A 201 20.70 -7.34 13.95
N ARG A 202 19.55 -6.90 13.45
CA ARG A 202 19.03 -7.11 12.10
C ARG A 202 18.43 -5.77 11.63
N SER A 203 18.48 -5.49 10.33
CA SER A 203 17.88 -4.27 9.79
C SER A 203 16.36 -4.39 9.79
N LEU A 204 15.65 -3.31 10.08
CA LEU A 204 14.18 -3.27 10.01
C LEU A 204 13.66 -3.59 8.60
N ALA A 205 14.39 -3.19 7.56
CA ALA A 205 14.07 -3.56 6.18
C ALA A 205 14.04 -5.07 5.96
N ASP A 206 15.07 -5.79 6.43
CA ASP A 206 15.13 -7.25 6.26
C ASP A 206 14.10 -7.99 7.14
N GLU A 207 13.68 -7.37 8.26
CA GLU A 207 12.57 -7.87 9.07
C GLU A 207 11.22 -7.78 8.33
N MET A 208 11.04 -6.78 7.46
CA MET A 208 9.82 -6.57 6.69
C MET A 208 9.94 -7.15 5.28
N ALA A 209 9.41 -8.35 5.05
CA ALA A 209 9.40 -8.99 3.72
C ALA A 209 10.79 -9.13 3.06
N ASN A 210 11.86 -9.26 3.86
CA ASN A 210 13.25 -9.35 3.37
C ASN A 210 13.66 -8.20 2.44
N SER A 211 13.18 -6.99 2.75
CA SER A 211 13.43 -5.76 1.97
C SER A 211 14.86 -5.25 2.15
N ASP A 212 15.29 -4.36 1.27
CA ASP A 212 16.52 -3.58 1.43
C ASP A 212 16.29 -2.07 1.18
N PHE A 213 17.34 -1.35 0.77
CA PHE A 213 17.34 0.10 0.54
C PHE A 213 17.87 0.47 -0.86
N ASP A 214 17.65 -0.37 -1.87
CA ASP A 214 18.08 -0.11 -3.25
C ASP A 214 17.06 0.70 -4.09
N GLY A 215 15.92 1.03 -3.49
CA GLY A 215 14.77 1.67 -4.14
C GLY A 215 13.41 1.26 -3.55
N ASP A 216 13.42 0.38 -2.57
CA ASP A 216 12.23 -0.11 -1.88
C ASP A 216 11.36 1.00 -1.24
N GLU A 217 10.05 0.89 -1.46
CA GLU A 217 9.04 1.77 -0.89
C GLU A 217 8.23 1.07 0.21
N TYR A 218 7.94 1.80 1.28
CA TYR A 218 7.26 1.31 2.46
C TYR A 218 5.92 2.02 2.60
N TRP A 219 4.87 1.24 2.90
CA TRP A 219 3.60 1.79 3.33
C TRP A 219 3.71 2.20 4.79
N VAL A 220 3.44 3.46 5.07
CA VAL A 220 3.53 4.06 6.39
C VAL A 220 2.19 4.68 6.75
N SER A 221 1.64 4.33 7.91
CA SER A 221 0.39 4.90 8.39
C SER A 221 0.55 5.55 9.75
N LYS A 222 0.06 6.79 9.86
CA LYS A 222 -0.11 7.48 11.16
C LYS A 222 -1.56 7.45 11.64
N ASN A 223 -2.44 6.76 10.91
CA ASN A 223 -3.86 6.75 11.18
C ASN A 223 -4.17 5.98 12.49
N HIS A 224 -4.84 6.65 13.42
CA HIS A 224 -5.15 6.13 14.74
C HIS A 224 -6.09 4.91 14.73
N MET A 225 -6.93 4.75 13.69
CA MET A 225 -7.84 3.60 13.60
C MET A 225 -7.08 2.31 13.33
N VAL A 226 -5.99 2.38 12.55
CA VAL A 226 -5.08 1.25 12.35
C VAL A 226 -4.04 1.14 13.46
N SER A 227 -3.83 2.18 14.28
CA SER A 227 -2.97 2.11 15.48
C SER A 227 -3.54 1.23 16.61
N SER A 228 -4.80 0.80 16.49
CA SER A 228 -5.37 -0.25 17.35
C SER A 228 -4.75 -1.63 17.08
N PHE A 229 -3.97 -1.78 16.00
CA PHE A 229 -3.20 -2.97 15.72
C PHE A 229 -2.29 -3.31 16.91
N ARG A 230 -2.51 -4.47 17.50
CA ARG A 230 -1.69 -5.02 18.57
C ARG A 230 -1.29 -6.42 18.22
N PHE A 231 0.02 -6.64 18.12
CA PHE A 231 0.53 -7.98 18.04
C PHE A 231 0.57 -8.60 19.44
N SER A 232 -0.47 -9.34 19.81
CA SER A 232 -0.44 -10.17 21.00
C SER A 232 0.13 -11.53 20.62
N PHE A 233 1.32 -11.85 21.12
CA PHE A 233 1.78 -13.24 21.18
C PHE A 233 0.78 -14.01 22.07
N TYR A 234 -0.22 -14.65 21.47
CA TYR A 234 -0.97 -15.70 22.16
C TYR A 234 -0.06 -16.93 22.24
N VAL A 235 0.94 -16.88 23.12
CA VAL A 235 1.54 -18.09 23.65
C VAL A 235 0.58 -18.58 24.73
N SER A 236 -0.50 -19.25 24.30
CA SER A 236 -1.19 -20.12 25.24
C SER A 236 -0.19 -21.20 25.62
N SER A 237 0.09 -21.32 26.92
CA SER A 237 0.97 -22.35 27.49
C SER A 237 0.50 -23.78 27.23
N LEU A 238 -0.64 -23.98 26.53
CA LEU A 238 -1.11 -25.27 26.02
C LEU A 238 -0.80 -25.52 24.53
N GLY A 239 -0.18 -24.59 23.81
CA GLY A 239 0.07 -24.69 22.36
C GLY A 239 1.50 -25.07 21.95
N ILE A 240 2.42 -25.29 22.89
CA ILE A 240 3.86 -25.51 22.60
C ILE A 240 4.17 -26.99 22.25
N PHE A 241 3.32 -27.67 21.46
CA PHE A 241 3.61 -29.06 21.06
C PHE A 241 3.52 -29.41 19.59
N TYR A 242 3.30 -28.46 18.67
CA TYR A 242 3.21 -28.80 17.24
C TYR A 242 4.23 -28.16 16.28
N PHE A 243 5.29 -27.50 16.75
CA PHE A 243 6.23 -26.84 15.81
C PHE A 243 7.72 -27.21 15.91
N VAL A 244 8.13 -28.23 16.68
CA VAL A 244 9.57 -28.64 16.72
C VAL A 244 9.83 -30.14 16.47
N SER A 245 8.82 -30.99 16.24
CA SER A 245 9.06 -32.44 16.05
C SER A 245 8.64 -32.98 14.68
N ALA A 246 9.02 -32.32 13.59
CA ALA A 246 8.81 -32.84 12.23
C ALA A 246 10.01 -32.69 11.28
N MET A 247 11.24 -32.52 11.80
CA MET A 247 12.45 -32.42 10.96
C MET A 247 13.52 -33.49 11.20
N THR A 248 13.22 -34.55 11.96
CA THR A 248 14.14 -35.68 12.14
C THR A 248 13.41 -37.02 12.16
N ARG A 249 12.93 -37.44 10.98
CA ARG A 249 12.84 -38.85 10.52
C ARG A 249 11.88 -38.91 9.33
N THR A 250 12.42 -38.92 8.12
CA THR A 250 12.55 -40.12 7.28
C THR A 250 12.95 -39.67 5.88
N ALA A 251 14.17 -40.02 5.49
CA ALA A 251 14.53 -40.17 4.10
C ALA A 251 13.58 -41.19 3.45
N SER A 252 13.15 -40.90 2.22
CA SER A 252 12.60 -41.81 1.19
C SER A 252 11.29 -41.31 0.56
N HIS A 253 11.40 -40.96 -0.73
CA HIS A 253 10.36 -40.84 -1.76
C HIS A 253 9.50 -39.56 -1.92
N LYS A 254 9.88 -38.82 -2.99
CA LYS A 254 9.14 -38.05 -4.03
C LYS A 254 7.93 -37.15 -3.66
N PRO A 255 7.79 -35.99 -4.34
CA PRO A 255 6.92 -34.90 -3.93
C PRO A 255 5.51 -35.04 -4.50
N HIS A 256 4.50 -34.87 -3.65
CA HIS A 256 3.15 -34.49 -4.06
C HIS A 256 2.77 -33.21 -3.31
N TYR A 257 2.24 -32.26 -4.06
CA TYR A 257 1.71 -30.98 -3.57
C TYR A 257 0.71 -31.21 -2.44
N TYR A 258 0.99 -30.69 -1.25
CA TYR A 258 0.04 -30.71 -0.13
C TYR A 258 -0.61 -29.34 0.02
N VAL A 259 -1.90 -29.35 -0.29
CA VAL A 259 -2.93 -28.41 0.12
C VAL A 259 -2.91 -28.30 1.65
N TRP A 260 -2.76 -27.08 2.19
CA TRP A 260 -2.97 -26.84 3.62
C TRP A 260 -4.46 -26.71 3.92
N LEU A 261 -5.05 -27.82 4.36
CA LEU A 261 -6.30 -27.86 5.09
C LEU A 261 -5.97 -27.83 6.59
N ALA A 262 -6.11 -26.65 7.20
CA ALA A 262 -6.29 -26.51 8.64
C ALA A 262 -7.47 -25.55 8.86
N GLY A 263 -8.64 -26.13 9.08
CA GLY A 263 -9.88 -25.39 9.30
C GLY A 263 -10.01 -24.87 10.73
N SER A 264 -10.48 -23.63 10.84
CA SER A 264 -11.56 -23.31 11.77
C SER A 264 -12.51 -22.37 11.03
N LEU A 265 -13.82 -22.50 11.27
CA LEU A 265 -14.93 -21.92 10.49
C LEU A 265 -14.83 -20.41 10.18
N THR A 266 -13.92 -19.67 10.80
CA THR A 266 -13.71 -18.23 10.56
C THR A 266 -13.00 -17.92 9.24
N SER A 267 -12.12 -18.80 8.72
CA SER A 267 -11.42 -18.51 7.45
C SER A 267 -12.28 -18.75 6.21
N GLN A 268 -13.17 -19.75 6.26
CA GLN A 268 -14.17 -19.96 5.21
C GLN A 268 -15.27 -18.92 5.28
N LEU A 269 -15.72 -18.52 6.48
CA LEU A 269 -16.63 -17.39 6.63
C LEU A 269 -16.00 -16.08 6.18
N TRP A 270 -14.70 -15.87 6.39
CA TRP A 270 -14.01 -14.66 5.94
C TRP A 270 -13.75 -14.62 4.43
N SER A 271 -13.36 -15.75 3.80
CA SER A 271 -13.32 -15.83 2.35
C SER A 271 -14.72 -15.69 1.74
N CYS A 272 -15.74 -16.35 2.30
CA CYS A 272 -17.15 -16.14 1.91
C CYS A 272 -17.62 -14.71 2.19
N TRP A 273 -17.13 -14.03 3.22
CA TRP A 273 -17.48 -12.66 3.57
C TRP A 273 -16.81 -11.65 2.64
N LEU A 274 -15.52 -11.83 2.30
CA LEU A 274 -14.86 -11.09 1.23
C LEU A 274 -15.56 -11.34 -0.11
N ASP A 275 -15.92 -12.59 -0.42
CA ASP A 275 -16.65 -12.93 -1.64
C ASP A 275 -18.10 -12.36 -1.62
N GLN A 276 -18.77 -12.29 -0.48
CA GLN A 276 -20.10 -11.66 -0.32
C GLN A 276 -20.05 -10.14 -0.40
N CYS A 277 -19.05 -9.49 0.18
CA CYS A 277 -18.85 -8.04 0.09
C CYS A 277 -18.53 -7.57 -1.34
N PHE A 278 -18.07 -8.48 -2.20
CA PHE A 278 -17.71 -8.20 -3.60
C PHE A 278 -18.60 -8.88 -4.65
N GLN A 279 -19.62 -9.66 -4.24
CA GLN A 279 -20.69 -10.09 -5.13
C GLN A 279 -21.66 -8.94 -5.37
N GLU A 280 -22.08 -8.79 -6.63
CA GLU A 280 -22.87 -7.68 -7.15
C GLU A 280 -24.07 -7.34 -6.24
N PRO A 281 -24.35 -6.06 -5.94
CA PRO A 281 -25.73 -5.69 -5.77
C PRO A 281 -26.39 -5.93 -7.13
N ALA A 282 -27.35 -6.85 -7.17
CA ALA A 282 -28.29 -6.91 -8.28
C ALA A 282 -28.86 -5.50 -8.41
N ILE A 283 -28.41 -4.76 -9.43
CA ILE A 283 -29.03 -3.51 -9.84
C ILE A 283 -30.40 -3.93 -10.36
N ALA A 284 -31.37 -3.89 -9.45
CA ALA A 284 -32.77 -4.08 -9.78
C ALA A 284 -33.16 -3.00 -10.79
N GLY A 285 -33.45 -3.43 -12.01
CA GLY A 285 -34.40 -2.78 -12.90
C GLY A 285 -33.93 -1.50 -13.60
N TYR A 286 -33.14 -1.65 -14.66
CA TYR A 286 -33.34 -0.84 -15.87
C TYR A 286 -33.42 -1.79 -17.06
N SER A 287 -34.65 -2.21 -17.37
CA SER A 287 -34.98 -2.81 -18.66
C SER A 287 -34.82 -1.75 -19.74
N VAL A 288 -33.74 -1.80 -20.50
CA VAL A 288 -33.65 -1.08 -21.78
C VAL A 288 -34.55 -1.84 -22.75
N SER A 289 -35.71 -1.26 -23.04
CA SER A 289 -36.55 -1.67 -24.15
C SER A 289 -35.76 -1.52 -25.44
N GLU A 290 -35.50 -2.63 -26.12
CA GLU A 290 -35.08 -2.63 -27.52
C GLU A 290 -36.12 -1.87 -28.35
N SER A 291 -35.64 -0.97 -29.21
CA SER A 291 -36.43 -0.41 -30.32
C SER A 291 -35.66 -0.59 -31.62
N PRO A 292 -36.36 -0.82 -32.73
CA PRO A 292 -35.93 -1.71 -33.79
C PRO A 292 -34.99 -1.06 -34.79
N ALA A 293 -34.25 -1.92 -35.47
CA ALA A 293 -33.47 -1.62 -36.66
C ALA A 293 -34.27 -0.80 -37.69
N LEU A 294 -33.65 0.29 -38.16
CA LEU A 294 -34.04 0.96 -39.40
C LEU A 294 -33.06 0.51 -40.49
N GLY A 295 -33.63 0.06 -41.60
CA GLY A 295 -32.93 -0.15 -42.87
C GLY A 295 -32.72 1.13 -43.65
#